data_AF-A0A6B3EB21-F1
#
_entry.id   AF-A0A6B3EB21-F1
#
_cell.length_a   1.000
_cell.length_b   1.000
_cell.length_c   1.000
_cell.angle_alpha   90.00
_cell.angle_beta   90.00
_cell.angle_gamma   90.00
#
_symmetry.space_group_name_H-M   'P 1'
#
loop_
_entity.id
_entity.type
_entity.pdbx_description
1 polymer ?
#
loop_
_entity_poly.entity_id
_entity_poly.type
_entity_poly.pdbx_seq_one_letter_code
_entity_poly.pdbx_strand_id
1 'polypeptide(L)' 'MTLPTFVLVHGAFANSFSFAPLQRELALRGQRSLAVDLPGHG' A
#
# COMPACT_ATOMS: atom_id res chain seq x y z
N MET A 1 -16.07 -4.91 15.74
CA MET A 1 -15.41 -3.66 15.34
C MET A 1 -14.76 -3.87 13.98
N THR A 2 -15.01 -3.00 13.01
CA THR A 2 -14.42 -3.09 11.66
C THR A 2 -13.00 -2.52 11.69
N LEU A 3 -11.99 -3.33 11.36
CA LEU A 3 -10.62 -2.83 11.19
C LEU A 3 -10.55 -2.01 9.88
N PRO A 4 -9.94 -0.81 9.84
CA PRO A 4 -9.76 -0.06 8.60
C PRO A 4 -8.81 -0.77 7.63
N THR A 5 -8.76 -0.30 6.38
CA THR A 5 -7.79 -0.77 5.39
C THR A 5 -7.07 0.43 4.80
N PHE A 6 -5.75 0.42 4.90
CA PHE A 6 -4.89 1.45 4.35
C PHE A 6 -4.71 1.21 2.86
N VAL A 7 -5.23 2.12 2.02
CA VAL A 7 -4.99 2.10 0.59
C VAL A 7 -3.83 3.04 0.29
N LEU A 8 -2.76 2.49 -0.28
CA LEU A 8 -1.52 3.21 -0.56
C LEU A 8 -1.44 3.46 -2.08
N VAL A 9 -1.46 4.73 -2.46
CA VAL A 9 -1.44 5.16 -3.86
C VAL A 9 -0.11 5.85 -4.13
N HIS A 10 0.59 5.42 -5.17
CA HIS A 10 1.90 5.94 -5.51
C HIS A 10 1.84 7.36 -6.09
N GLY A 11 2.97 8.05 -6.06
CA GLY A 11 3.14 9.37 -6.71
C GLY A 11 3.49 9.26 -8.20
N ALA A 12 3.85 10.39 -8.82
CA ALA A 12 4.28 10.43 -10.21
C ALA A 12 5.56 9.61 -10.44
N PHE A 13 5.68 8.96 -11.61
CA PHE A 13 6.85 8.17 -12.03
C PHE A 13 7.23 7.03 -11.05
N ALA A 14 6.25 6.46 -10.36
CA ALA A 14 6.41 5.38 -9.38
C ALA A 14 5.37 4.27 -9.60
N ASN A 15 5.42 3.24 -8.76
CA ASN A 15 4.44 2.15 -8.75
C ASN A 15 4.23 1.67 -7.30
N SER A 16 3.34 0.70 -7.10
CA SER A 16 2.94 0.16 -5.79
C SER A 16 4.10 -0.42 -4.99
N PHE A 17 5.14 -0.92 -5.67
CA PHE A 17 6.29 -1.56 -5.03
C PHE A 17 7.06 -0.63 -4.09
N SER A 18 7.00 0.69 -4.29
CA SER A 18 7.58 1.68 -3.37
C SER A 18 7.06 1.55 -1.93
N PHE A 19 5.88 0.93 -1.73
CA PHE A 19 5.29 0.71 -0.42
C PHE A 19 5.60 -0.64 0.22
N ALA A 20 6.39 -1.52 -0.41
CA ALA A 20 6.65 -2.85 0.14
C ALA A 20 7.19 -2.85 1.60
N PRO A 21 8.13 -1.96 1.99
CA PRO A 21 8.55 -1.85 3.40
C PRO A 21 7.42 -1.39 4.33
N LEU A 22 6.61 -0.42 3.89
CA LEU A 22 5.48 0.10 4.66
C LEU A 22 4.39 -0.96 4.85
N GLN A 23 4.07 -1.75 3.83
CA GLN A 23 3.10 -2.85 3.94
C GLN A 23 3.57 -3.92 4.92
N ARG A 24 4.87 -4.27 4.93
CA ARG A 24 5.45 -5.18 5.92
C ARG A 24 5.26 -4.65 7.34
N GLU A 25 5.52 -3.36 7.53
CA GLU A 25 5.35 -2.68 8.81
C GLU A 25 3.91 -2.60 9.30
N LEU A 26 2.95 -2.39 8.39
CA LEU A 26 1.53 -2.44 8.70
C LEU A 26 1.08 -3.86 9.07
N ALA A 27 1.57 -4.87 8.35
CA ALA A 27 1.28 -6.27 8.64
C ALA A 27 1.78 -6.69 10.04
N LEU A 28 2.99 -6.27 10.44
CA LEU A 28 3.53 -6.51 11.80
C LEU A 28 2.68 -5.85 12.90
N ARG A 29 1.96 -4.76 12.58
CA ARG A 29 1.04 -4.07 13.49
C ARG A 29 -0.40 -4.57 13.38
N GLY A 30 -0.63 -5.67 12.66
CA GLY A 30 -1.95 -6.28 12.44
C GLY A 30 -2.90 -5.44 11.59
N GLN A 31 -2.39 -4.47 10.82
CA GLN A 31 -3.19 -3.60 9.96
C GLN A 31 -3.36 -4.21 8.57
N ARG A 32 -4.56 -4.08 7.98
CA ARG A 32 -4.79 -4.43 6.57
C ARG A 32 -4.31 -3.30 5.68
N SER A 33 -3.57 -3.63 4.62
CA SER A 33 -3.10 -2.65 3.63
C SER A 33 -3.20 -3.20 2.21
N LEU A 34 -3.41 -2.28 1.25
CA LEU A 34 -3.42 -2.54 -0.18
C LEU A 34 -2.62 -1.44 -0.87
N ALA A 35 -1.48 -1.79 -1.48
CA ALA A 35 -0.78 -0.91 -2.41
C ALA A 35 -1.32 -1.17 -3.82
N VAL A 36 -1.66 -0.10 -4.54
CA VAL A 36 -2.26 -0.18 -5.88
C VAL A 36 -1.38 0.46 -6.93
N ASP A 37 -1.38 -0.11 -8.12
CA ASP A 37 -0.82 0.48 -9.32
C ASP A 37 -1.91 1.30 -10.04
N LEU A 38 -1.58 2.55 -10.36
CA LEU A 38 -2.45 3.40 -11.19
C LEU A 38 -2.25 3.04 -12.66
N PRO A 39 -3.28 3.21 -13.52
CA PRO A 39 -3.16 2.91 -14.94
C PRO A 39 -1.91 3.50 -15.60
N GLY A 40 -1.20 2.68 -16.39
CA GLY A 40 0.04 3.07 -17.07
C GLY A 40 1.30 3.05 -16.20
N HIS A 41 1.19 2.66 -14.93
CA HIS A 41 2.31 2.41 -14.02
C HIS A 41 2.17 0.99 -13.49
N GLY A 42 3.30 0.30 -13.27
CA GLY A 42 3.35 -1.01 -12.60
C GLY A 42 2.38 -2.03 -13.17
#